data_AF-A0A820P6Q4-F1
#
_entry.id   AF-A0A820P6Q4-F1
#
_cell.length_a   1.000
_cell.length_b   1.000
_cell.length_c   1.000
_cell.angle_alpha   90.00
_cell.angle_beta   90.00
_cell.angle_gamma   90.00
#
_symmetry.space_group_name_H-M   'P 1'
#
loop_
_entity.id
_entity.type
_entity.pdbx_description
1 polymer ?
#
loop_
_entity_poly.entity_id
_entity_poly.type
_entity_poly.pdbx_seq_one_letter_code
_entity_poly.pdbx_strand_id
1 'polypeptide(L)' 'MHPIVIQVLNRECMEYTRIVSSFILGSLIQVDLHSINFNQDLWGFQPVDKFHPERHLDKRHPLANMGFGAGPR' A
#
# COMPACT_ATOMS: atom_id res chain seq x y z
N MET A 1 -9.13 8.72 -4.25
CA MET A 1 -8.70 8.32 -5.62
C MET A 1 -8.87 6.81 -5.72
N HIS A 2 -9.55 6.28 -6.73
CA HIS A 2 -9.81 4.83 -6.81
C HIS A 2 -8.74 4.13 -7.66
N PRO A 3 -7.97 3.17 -7.12
CA PRO A 3 -7.03 2.41 -7.92
C PRO A 3 -7.78 1.58 -8.96
N ILE A 4 -7.37 1.67 -10.23
CA ILE A 4 -8.11 1.12 -11.37
C ILE A 4 -7.94 -0.40 -11.50
N VAL A 5 -6.81 -0.97 -11.05
CA VAL A 5 -6.44 -2.36 -11.42
C VAL A 5 -6.09 -3.25 -10.23
N ILE A 6 -5.46 -2.73 -9.17
CA ILE A 6 -4.96 -3.57 -8.09
C ILE A 6 -5.41 -3.03 -6.73
N GLN A 7 -6.36 -3.74 -6.12
CA GLN A 7 -6.74 -3.50 -4.73
C GLN A 7 -5.86 -4.31 -3.75
N VAL A 8 -5.33 -5.43 -4.23
CA VAL A 8 -4.49 -6.34 -3.44
C VAL A 8 -3.31 -6.84 -4.27
N LEU A 9 -2.11 -6.80 -3.70
CA LEU A 9 -0.92 -7.43 -4.29
C LEU A 9 -0.59 -8.72 -3.54
N ASN A 10 -0.62 -9.84 -4.25
CA ASN A 10 -0.22 -11.13 -3.72
C ASN A 10 1.31 -11.31 -3.81
N ARG A 11 1.93 -11.77 -2.73
CA ARG A 11 3.36 -12.11 -2.63
C ARG A 11 3.51 -13.46 -1.94
N GLU A 12 4.65 -14.09 -2.15
CA GLU A 12 5.01 -15.35 -1.48
C GLU A 12 6.31 -15.15 -0.72
N CYS A 13 6.34 -15.67 0.50
CA CYS A 13 7.51 -15.61 1.36
C CYS A 13 8.55 -16.66 0.89
N MET A 14 9.69 -16.21 0.38
CA MET A 14 10.72 -17.08 -0.22
C MET A 14 11.74 -17.65 0.77
N GLU A 15 11.71 -17.19 2.02
CA GLU A 15 12.54 -17.68 3.13
C GLU A 15 11.89 -17.28 4.46
N TYR A 16 12.22 -17.98 5.56
CA TYR A 16 11.71 -17.59 6.88
C TYR A 16 12.08 -16.13 7.17
N THR A 17 11.07 -15.29 7.37
CA THR A 17 11.23 -13.83 7.49
C THR A 17 10.36 -13.31 8.61
N ARG A 18 10.79 -12.22 9.27
CA ARG A 18 9.97 -11.51 10.26
C ARG A 18 9.77 -10.05 9.87
N ILE A 19 8.53 -9.67 9.56
CA ILE A 19 8.10 -8.28 9.31
C ILE A 19 6.90 -8.04 10.22
N VAL A 20 7.12 -7.42 11.38
CA VAL A 20 6.16 -7.31 12.49
C VAL A 20 5.79 -8.68 13.07
N SER A 21 5.21 -9.57 12.26
CA SER A 21 4.97 -11.00 12.50
C SER A 21 6.00 -11.89 11.80
N SER A 22 6.11 -13.15 12.24
CA SER A 22 6.91 -14.17 11.57
C SER A 22 6.14 -14.80 10.41
N PHE A 23 6.81 -15.00 9.29
CA PHE A 23 6.34 -15.69 8.10
C PHE A 23 7.27 -16.87 7.82
N ILE A 24 6.68 -18.03 7.53
CA ILE A 24 7.42 -19.21 7.09
C ILE A 24 7.51 -19.23 5.56
N LEU A 25 8.47 -19.98 5.04
CA LEU A 25 8.59 -20.26 3.60
C LEU A 25 7.25 -20.72 3.00
N GLY A 26 6.86 -20.13 1.88
CA GLY A 26 5.61 -20.43 1.16
C GLY A 26 4.37 -19.71 1.69
N SER A 27 4.50 -18.89 2.76
CA SER A 27 3.38 -18.08 3.24
C SER A 27 2.93 -17.10 2.16
N LEU A 28 1.62 -17.08 1.85
CA LEU A 28 1.02 -16.09 0.97
C LEU A 28 0.74 -14.79 1.74
N ILE A 29 1.18 -13.68 1.17
CA ILE A 29 1.03 -12.35 1.75
C ILE A 29 0.16 -11.52 0.80
N GLN A 30 -0.95 -10.99 1.34
CA GLN A 30 -1.84 -10.11 0.60
C GLN A 30 -1.63 -8.68 1.09
N VAL A 31 -1.01 -7.85 0.26
CA VAL A 31 -0.84 -6.43 0.57
C VAL A 31 -2.10 -5.69 0.15
N ASP A 32 -2.85 -5.18 1.12
CA ASP A 32 -4.06 -4.39 0.93
C ASP A 32 -3.71 -2.95 0.51
N LEU A 33 -3.66 -2.72 -0.81
CA LEU A 33 -3.41 -1.40 -1.38
C LEU A 33 -4.58 -0.45 -1.16
N HIS A 34 -5.79 -0.96 -1.04
CA HIS A 34 -6.96 -0.15 -0.79
C HIS A 34 -6.84 0.53 0.58
N SER A 35 -6.58 -0.23 1.64
CA SER A 35 -6.42 0.35 2.99
C SER A 35 -5.27 1.36 3.07
N ILE A 36 -4.19 1.19 2.29
CA ILE A 36 -3.09 2.15 2.22
C ILE A 36 -3.49 3.44 1.50
N ASN A 37 -4.17 3.33 0.35
CA ASN A 37 -4.61 4.50 -0.43
C ASN A 37 -5.71 5.31 0.29
N PHE A 38 -6.46 4.68 1.19
CA PHE A 38 -7.50 5.31 2.01
C PHE A 38 -7.10 5.47 3.48
N ASN A 39 -5.80 5.41 3.80
CA ASN A 39 -5.34 5.64 5.18
C ASN A 39 -5.27 7.15 5.49
N GLN A 40 -6.11 7.64 6.39
CA GLN A 40 -6.16 9.06 6.76
C GLN A 40 -4.81 9.57 7.33
N ASP A 41 -4.14 8.75 8.15
CA ASP A 41 -2.87 9.12 8.79
C ASP A 41 -1.73 9.28 7.77
N LEU A 42 -1.76 8.50 6.67
CA LEU A 42 -0.77 8.63 5.58
C LEU A 42 -1.06 9.84 4.69
N TRP A 43 -2.32 10.21 4.51
CA TRP A 43 -2.74 11.16 3.49
C TRP A 43 -3.04 12.57 4.01
N GLY A 44 -3.09 12.77 5.33
CA GLY A 44 -3.19 14.08 5.97
C GLY A 44 -4.62 14.42 6.39
N PHE A 45 -5.00 15.70 6.40
CA PHE A 45 -6.29 16.15 6.95
C PHE A 45 -7.45 16.12 5.95
N GLN A 46 -7.18 16.14 4.65
CA GLN A 46 -8.26 16.10 3.66
C GLN A 46 -8.89 14.69 3.61
N PRO A 47 -10.21 14.57 3.40
CA PRO A 47 -10.86 13.27 3.25
C PRO A 47 -10.22 12.44 2.12
N VAL A 48 -9.85 11.20 2.45
CA VAL A 48 -9.19 10.25 1.52
C VAL A 48 -10.12 9.67 0.45
N ASP A 49 -11.43 9.68 0.72
CA ASP A 49 -12.49 9.21 -0.15
C ASP A 49 -12.90 10.21 -1.24
N LYS A 50 -12.43 11.46 -1.12
CA LYS A 50 -12.67 12.52 -2.09
C LYS A 50 -11.49 12.73 -3.03
N PHE A 51 -11.77 13.27 -4.21
CA PHE A 51 -10.73 13.67 -5.15
C PHE A 51 -10.17 15.03 -4.75
N HIS A 52 -8.92 15.05 -4.27
CA HIS A 52 -8.18 16.25 -3.84
C HIS A 52 -6.78 16.22 -4.44
N PRO A 53 -6.59 16.63 -5.71
CA PRO A 53 -5.31 16.52 -6.40
C PRO A 53 -4.20 17.34 -5.75
N GLU A 54 -4.54 18.45 -5.09
CA GLU A 54 -3.60 19.32 -4.38
C GLU A 54 -2.87 18.59 -3.27
N ARG A 55 -3.44 17.49 -2.75
CA ARG A 55 -2.77 16.67 -1.74
C ARG A 55 -1.44 16.12 -2.24
N HIS A 56 -1.24 15.93 -3.53
CA HIS A 56 0.04 15.45 -4.06
C HIS A 56 1.16 16.50 -4.04
N LEU A 57 0.87 17.75 -3.66
CA LEU A 57 1.88 18.80 -3.48
C LEU A 57 2.75 18.54 -2.24
N ASP A 58 2.21 17.92 -1.19
CA ASP A 58 3.02 17.57 -0.01
C ASP A 58 3.81 16.29 -0.26
N LYS A 59 5.12 16.35 0.00
CA LYS A 59 6.01 15.19 -0.11
C LYS A 59 5.68 14.17 0.98
N ARG A 60 5.23 12.97 0.58
CA ARG A 60 4.90 11.85 1.47
C ARG A 60 5.86 10.68 1.28
N HIS A 61 5.70 9.66 2.11
CA HIS A 61 6.39 8.38 1.91
C HIS A 61 6.06 7.83 0.49
N PRO A 62 7.06 7.35 -0.27
CA PRO A 62 6.84 6.86 -1.63
C PRO A 62 5.78 5.75 -1.74
N LEU A 63 5.61 4.95 -0.67
CA LEU A 63 4.64 3.86 -0.60
C LEU A 63 3.22 4.30 -0.18
N ALA A 64 2.97 5.60 0.03
CA ALA A 64 1.63 6.09 0.34
C ALA A 64 0.68 5.95 -0.86
N ASN A 65 1.22 5.95 -2.09
CA ASN A 65 0.48 5.72 -3.32
C ASN A 65 1.16 4.61 -4.14
N MET A 66 0.67 3.38 -3.99
CA MET A 66 1.22 2.19 -4.67
C MET A 66 0.35 1.76 -5.86
N GLY A 67 0.03 2.70 -6.76
CA GLY A 67 -0.77 2.40 -7.96
C GLY A 67 -0.19 1.28 -8.84
N PHE A 68 1.12 1.03 -8.76
CA PHE A 68 1.83 -0.03 -9.48
C PHE A 68 2.55 -1.02 -8.56
N GLY A 69 2.29 -0.98 -7.25
CA GLY A 69 3.06 -1.73 -6.25
C GLY A 69 4.44 -1.15 -5.96
N ALA A 70 5.28 -1.95 -5.31
CA ALA A 70 6.64 -1.59 -4.93
C ALA A 70 7.52 -2.83 -4.71
N GLY A 71 8.83 -2.64 -4.89
CA GLY A 71 9.82 -3.70 -4.76
C GLY A 71 10.07 -4.43 -6.08
N PRO A 72 10.58 -5.67 -6.05
CA PRO A 72 11.01 -6.40 -7.25
C PRO A 72 9.85 -6.88 -8.14
N ARG A 73 8.59 -6.74 -7.70
CA ARG A 73 7.38 -7.08 -8.46
C ARG A 73 6.27 -6.10 -8.13
#